data_AF-A0A1B2M038-F1
#
_entry.id   AF-A0A1B2M038-F1
#
_cell.length_a   1.000
_cell.length_b   1.000
_cell.length_c   1.000
_cell.angle_alpha   90.00
_cell.angle_beta   90.00
_cell.angle_gamma   90.00
#
_symmetry.space_group_name_H-M   'P 1'
#
loop_
_entity.id
_entity.type
_entity.pdbx_description
1 polymer ?
#
loop_
_entity_poly.entity_id
_entity_poly.type
_entity_poly.pdbx_seq_one_letter_code
_entity_poly.pdbx_strand_id
1 'polypeptide(L)'
;MWGYDYKSFWYEAPDFLLEYCEAHPEQNNDDALRAFGYGSDANLLLRQAEQLQGPLTVFQQSEHATLPRYLVRFFPSKSYLEYFVCENIPSLIELLNKLTPLIQTMIISDQSIMQAE
;
A
#
# COMPACT_ATOMS: atom_id res chain seq x y z
N MET A 1 4.95 -9.75 5.83
CA MET A 1 4.68 -8.78 4.73
C MET A 1 5.57 -9.03 3.53
N TRP A 2 5.15 -8.64 2.31
CA TRP A 2 6.01 -8.68 1.12
C TRP A 2 6.68 -7.34 0.84
N GLY A 3 7.95 -7.37 0.47
CA GLY A 3 8.69 -6.23 -0.04
C GLY A 3 9.00 -6.38 -1.53
N TYR A 4 9.16 -5.24 -2.20
CA TYR A 4 9.66 -5.20 -3.57
C TYR A 4 10.86 -4.26 -3.68
N ASP A 5 11.93 -4.75 -4.28
CA ASP A 5 13.13 -4.00 -4.65
C ASP A 5 13.41 -4.16 -6.15
N TYR A 6 13.71 -3.06 -6.85
CA TYR A 6 13.89 -3.11 -8.32
C TYR A 6 15.12 -3.92 -8.78
N LYS A 7 16.08 -4.20 -7.90
CA LYS A 7 17.29 -4.99 -8.23
C LYS A 7 17.14 -6.46 -7.85
N SER A 8 16.51 -6.71 -6.71
CA SER A 8 16.39 -8.03 -6.09
C SER A 8 14.98 -8.63 -6.14
N PHE A 9 14.03 -7.91 -6.73
CA PHE A 9 12.63 -8.27 -6.90
C PHE A 9 11.87 -8.45 -5.57
N TRP A 10 11.10 -9.52 -5.44
CA TRP A 10 10.29 -9.80 -4.26
C TRP A 10 11.15 -10.33 -3.12
N TYR A 11 10.91 -9.83 -1.91
CA TYR A 11 11.54 -10.31 -0.69
C TYR A 11 10.53 -10.36 0.46
N GLU A 12 10.77 -11.23 1.43
CA GLU A 12 9.98 -11.25 2.66
C GLU A 12 10.47 -10.17 3.63
N ALA A 13 9.53 -9.39 4.16
CA ALA A 13 9.80 -8.35 5.14
C ALA A 13 9.08 -8.67 6.47
N PRO A 14 9.68 -8.31 7.62
CA PRO A 14 9.03 -8.40 8.92
C PRO A 14 7.67 -7.71 8.89
N ASP A 15 6.66 -8.35 9.46
CA ASP A 15 5.30 -7.81 9.51
C ASP A 15 5.12 -6.93 10.75
N PHE A 16 5.78 -5.78 10.74
CA PHE A 16 5.80 -4.87 11.87
C PHE A 16 4.41 -4.30 12.23
N LEU A 17 3.44 -4.34 11.29
CA LEU A 17 2.05 -3.98 11.57
C LEU A 17 1.37 -5.06 12.42
N LEU A 18 1.51 -6.33 12.02
CA LEU A 18 0.99 -7.46 12.79
C LEU A 18 1.63 -7.49 14.18
N GLU A 19 2.96 -7.38 14.27
CA GLU A 19 3.68 -7.37 15.55
C GLU A 19 3.17 -6.25 16.49
N TYR A 20 2.88 -5.07 15.94
CA TYR A 20 2.33 -3.96 16.71
C TYR A 20 0.92 -4.25 17.24
N CYS A 21 0.03 -4.77 16.39
CA CYS A 21 -1.34 -5.13 16.75
C CYS A 21 -1.41 -6.31 17.73
N GLU A 22 -0.50 -7.28 17.64
CA GLU A 22 -0.38 -8.36 18.62
C GLU A 22 0.06 -7.83 20.00
N ALA A 23 0.94 -6.82 20.03
CA ALA A 23 1.36 -6.16 21.25
C ALA A 23 0.31 -5.20 21.83
N HIS A 24 -0.60 -4.68 21.00
CA HIS A 24 -1.65 -3.72 21.38
C HIS A 24 -3.02 -4.16 20.81
N PRO A 25 -3.69 -5.15 21.42
CA PRO A 25 -4.88 -5.81 20.85
C PRO A 25 -6.09 -4.89 20.60
N GLU A 26 -6.13 -3.73 21.26
CA GLU A 26 -7.15 -2.70 21.07
C GLU A 26 -6.90 -1.79 19.85
N GLN A 27 -5.72 -1.89 19.23
CA GLN A 27 -5.27 -1.03 18.14
C GLN A 27 -5.29 -1.78 16.81
N ASN A 28 -5.51 -1.03 15.72
CA ASN A 28 -5.55 -1.58 14.37
C ASN A 28 -4.34 -1.13 13.54
N ASN A 29 -4.26 -1.62 12.30
CA ASN A 29 -3.17 -1.28 11.38
C ASN A 29 -3.04 0.22 11.11
N ASP A 30 -4.13 0.99 11.12
CA ASP A 30 -4.05 2.44 10.92
C ASP A 30 -3.43 3.14 12.15
N ASP A 31 -3.66 2.61 13.35
CA ASP A 31 -3.01 3.08 14.57
C ASP A 31 -1.51 2.74 14.56
N ALA A 32 -1.16 1.52 14.12
CA ALA A 32 0.23 1.11 13.91
C ALA A 32 0.97 2.02 12.91
N LEU A 33 0.35 2.34 11.77
CA LEU A 33 0.92 3.25 10.78
C LEU A 33 1.23 4.63 11.38
N ARG A 34 0.33 5.19 12.19
CA ARG A 34 0.56 6.45 12.90
C ARG A 34 1.69 6.33 13.92
N ALA A 35 1.73 5.24 14.70
CA ALA A 35 2.76 5.00 15.69
C ALA A 35 4.16 4.89 15.07
N PHE A 36 4.25 4.37 13.84
CA PHE A 36 5.49 4.28 13.07
C PHE A 36 5.76 5.49 12.17
N GLY A 37 5.03 6.60 12.33
CA GLY A 37 5.28 7.84 11.58
C GLY A 37 5.04 7.75 10.08
N TYR A 38 4.17 6.84 9.63
CA TYR A 38 3.72 6.77 8.24
C TYR A 38 2.63 7.81 7.99
N GLY A 39 2.96 8.84 7.21
CA GLY A 39 2.01 9.84 6.73
C GLY A 39 1.40 9.44 5.38
N SER A 40 0.15 9.85 5.12
CA SER A 40 -0.57 9.63 3.86
C SER A 40 -0.09 10.50 2.69
N ASP A 41 1.01 11.23 2.85
CA ASP A 41 1.48 12.28 1.92
C ASP A 41 2.65 11.85 1.05
N ALA A 42 2.68 10.58 0.62
CA ALA A 42 3.46 10.22 -0.54
C ALA A 42 2.77 10.85 -1.78
N ASN A 43 2.98 12.14 -2.01
CA ASN A 43 2.63 12.87 -3.24
C ASN A 43 3.45 12.33 -4.43
N LEU A 44 3.37 11.03 -4.68
CA LEU A 44 3.73 10.46 -5.96
C LEU A 44 2.64 10.89 -6.91
N LEU A 45 3.06 11.62 -7.93
CA LEU A 45 2.29 12.20 -9.04
C LEU A 45 1.27 11.23 -9.69
N LEU A 46 0.24 10.86 -8.95
CA LEU A 46 -0.99 10.22 -9.41
C LEU A 46 -2.17 11.19 -9.21
N ARG A 47 -1.91 12.50 -9.27
CA ARG A 47 -2.93 13.56 -9.39
C ARG A 47 -3.54 13.58 -10.80
N GLN A 48 -4.12 12.46 -11.21
CA GLN A 48 -5.12 12.42 -12.27
C GLN A 48 -6.37 11.68 -11.78
N ALA A 49 -6.88 12.07 -10.62
CA ALA A 49 -8.31 12.10 -10.29
C ALA A 49 -8.42 12.55 -8.84
N GLU A 50 -9.04 13.71 -8.60
CA GLU A 50 -9.42 14.20 -7.26
C GLU A 50 -10.52 13.35 -6.57
N GLN A 51 -10.67 12.07 -6.94
CA GLN A 51 -11.67 11.15 -6.41
C GLN A 51 -11.19 9.69 -6.35
N LEU A 52 -9.97 9.42 -5.87
CA LEU A 52 -9.55 8.04 -5.61
C LEU A 52 -9.23 7.84 -4.12
N GLN A 53 -10.28 7.67 -3.32
CA GLN A 53 -10.27 6.52 -2.40
C GLN A 53 -10.26 5.26 -3.30
N GLY A 54 -9.08 4.91 -3.80
CA GLY A 54 -8.89 3.83 -4.76
C GLY A 54 -8.43 2.54 -4.07
N PRO A 55 -8.23 1.45 -4.83
CA PRO A 55 -7.72 0.19 -4.30
C PRO A 55 -6.27 0.29 -3.79
N LEU A 56 -5.62 1.45 -3.85
CA LEU A 56 -4.22 1.61 -3.48
C LEU A 56 -4.01 2.91 -2.69
N THR A 57 -3.29 2.82 -1.57
CA THR A 57 -2.80 3.96 -0.78
C THR A 57 -1.30 3.80 -0.57
N VAL A 58 -0.52 4.85 -0.80
CA VAL A 58 0.92 4.87 -0.51
C VAL A 58 1.16 5.74 0.71
N PHE A 59 1.89 5.19 1.68
CA PHE A 59 2.36 5.87 2.86
C PHE A 59 3.86 6.08 2.77
N GLN A 60 4.33 7.23 3.23
CA GLN A 60 5.76 7.51 3.36
C GLN A 60 6.07 7.79 4.83
N GLN A 61 7.13 7.15 5.31
CA GLN A 61 7.64 7.39 6.64
C GLN A 61 8.54 8.62 6.69
N SER A 62 8.38 9.44 7.73
CA SER A 62 9.22 10.62 7.98
C SER A 62 10.26 10.44 9.08
N GLU A 63 10.14 9.42 9.95
CA GLU A 63 10.77 9.46 11.27
C GLU A 63 11.69 8.26 11.64
N HIS A 64 11.41 7.02 11.21
CA HIS A 64 12.23 5.87 11.63
C HIS A 64 13.11 5.32 10.50
N ALA A 65 14.42 5.51 10.61
CA ALA A 65 15.38 5.02 9.60
C ALA A 65 15.49 3.48 9.51
N THR A 66 14.89 2.73 10.43
CA THR A 66 14.98 1.26 10.53
C THR A 66 13.81 0.52 9.88
N LEU A 67 12.75 1.24 9.51
CA LEU A 67 11.60 0.67 8.83
C LEU A 67 11.62 1.07 7.34
N PRO A 68 10.93 0.31 6.48
CA PRO A 68 10.92 0.61 5.05
C PRO A 68 10.31 1.98 4.77
N ARG A 69 10.99 2.77 3.94
CA ARG A 69 10.61 4.17 3.68
C ARG A 69 9.18 4.32 3.12
N TYR A 70 8.72 3.36 2.33
CA TYR A 70 7.41 3.37 1.68
C TYR A 70 6.62 2.12 2.04
N LEU A 71 5.34 2.32 2.30
CA LEU A 71 4.38 1.25 2.52
C LEU A 71 3.18 1.44 1.58
N VAL A 72 2.80 0.39 0.87
CA VAL A 72 1.71 0.38 -0.08
C VAL A 72 0.60 -0.50 0.47
N ARG A 73 -0.55 0.11 0.76
CA ARG A 73 -1.78 -0.58 1.15
C ARG A 73 -2.61 -0.83 -0.10
N PHE A 74 -2.90 -2.09 -0.40
CA PHE A 74 -3.62 -2.52 -1.59
C PHE A 74 -4.88 -3.30 -1.20
N PHE A 75 -6.03 -2.87 -1.70
CA PHE A 75 -7.34 -3.49 -1.53
C PHE A 75 -7.76 -4.11 -2.87
N PRO A 76 -7.36 -5.34 -3.22
CA PRO A 76 -7.79 -5.99 -4.46
C PRO A 76 -9.27 -6.38 -4.46
N SER A 77 -9.93 -6.37 -3.30
CA SER A 77 -11.38 -6.56 -3.18
C SER A 77 -11.87 -5.95 -1.87
N LYS A 78 -13.20 -5.84 -1.70
CA LYS A 78 -13.81 -5.32 -0.45
C LYS A 78 -13.47 -6.15 0.79
N SER A 79 -13.04 -7.40 0.63
CA SER A 79 -12.77 -8.32 1.73
C SER A 79 -11.30 -8.71 1.85
N TYR A 80 -10.41 -8.14 1.04
CA TYR A 80 -8.99 -8.49 1.07
C TYR A 80 -8.14 -7.22 1.08
N LEU A 81 -7.14 -7.24 1.95
CA LEU A 81 -6.20 -6.15 2.17
C LEU A 81 -4.79 -6.73 2.22
N GLU A 82 -3.89 -6.14 1.45
CA GLU A 82 -2.48 -6.50 1.40
C GLU A 82 -1.62 -5.27 1.68
N TYR A 83 -0.48 -5.50 2.34
CA TYR A 83 0.53 -4.47 2.54
C TYR A 83 1.83 -4.89 1.85
N PHE A 84 2.44 -3.92 1.16
CA PHE A 84 3.76 -4.07 0.57
C PHE A 84 4.71 -3.00 1.08
N VAL A 85 6.01 -3.30 1.07
CA VAL A 85 7.05 -2.33 1.45
C VAL A 85 8.08 -2.11 0.35
N CYS A 86 8.61 -0.89 0.30
CA CYS A 86 9.71 -0.51 -0.57
C CYS A 86 10.68 0.42 0.17
N GLU A 87 11.99 0.19 0.00
CA GLU A 87 13.03 1.04 0.61
C GLU A 87 13.27 2.34 -0.16
N ASN A 88 12.93 2.37 -1.45
CA ASN A 88 13.30 3.46 -2.36
C ASN A 88 12.26 3.71 -3.45
N ILE A 89 12.30 4.92 -4.03
CA ILE A 89 11.35 5.38 -5.07
C ILE A 89 11.35 4.48 -6.32
N PRO A 90 12.49 4.05 -6.89
CA PRO A 90 12.48 3.17 -8.06
C PRO A 90 11.70 1.87 -7.82
N SER A 91 11.91 1.23 -6.67
CA SER A 91 11.20 0.00 -6.30
C SER A 91 9.70 0.25 -6.18
N LEU A 92 9.32 1.38 -5.58
CA LEU A 92 7.92 1.77 -5.47
C LEU A 92 7.28 2.00 -6.84
N ILE A 93 7.93 2.72 -7.75
CA ILE A 93 7.42 2.94 -9.12
C ILE A 93 7.22 1.61 -9.83
N GLU A 94 8.19 0.69 -9.73
CA GLU A 94 8.06 -0.63 -10.34
C GLU A 94 6.95 -1.48 -9.72
N LEU A 95 6.79 -1.45 -8.39
CA LEU A 95 5.69 -2.11 -7.71
C LEU A 95 4.33 -1.57 -8.20
N LEU A 96 4.19 -0.24 -8.27
CA LEU A 96 2.99 0.40 -8.79
C LEU A 96 2.71 0.02 -10.25
N ASN A 97 3.75 -0.09 -11.09
CA ASN A 97 3.61 -0.57 -12.47
C ASN A 97 3.12 -2.03 -12.53
N LYS A 98 3.53 -2.89 -11.58
CA LYS A 98 3.03 -4.27 -11.50
C LYS A 98 1.59 -4.34 -11.01
N LEU A 99 1.17 -3.43 -10.12
CA LEU A 99 -0.19 -3.39 -9.58
C LEU A 99 -1.18 -2.70 -10.54
N THR A 100 -0.69 -1.81 -11.43
CA THR A 100 -1.53 -1.06 -12.38
C THR A 100 -2.50 -1.94 -13.19
N PRO A 101 -2.09 -3.06 -13.82
CA PRO A 101 -3.02 -3.91 -14.57
C PRO A 101 -4.14 -4.51 -13.70
N LEU A 102 -3.84 -4.85 -12.44
CA LEU A 102 -4.83 -5.37 -11.49
C LEU A 102 -5.84 -4.28 -11.13
N ILE A 103 -5.35 -3.08 -10.79
CA ILE A 103 -6.17 -1.91 -10.46
C ILE A 103 -7.09 -1.55 -11.63
N GLN A 104 -6.56 -1.51 -12.86
CA GLN A 104 -7.34 -1.24 -14.06
C GLN A 104 -8.43 -2.29 -14.29
N THR A 105 -8.10 -3.57 -14.13
CA THR A 105 -9.07 -4.68 -14.25
C THR A 105 -10.20 -4.51 -13.25
N MET A 106 -9.89 -4.21 -11.99
CA MET A 106 -10.89 -4.00 -10.94
C MET A 106 -11.83 -2.84 -11.26
N ILE A 107 -11.29 -1.69 -11.67
CA ILE A 107 -12.09 -0.51 -12.02
C ILE A 107 -13.05 -0.83 -13.18
N ILE A 108 -12.57 -1.56 -14.20
CA ILE A 108 -13.40 -1.96 -15.36
C ILE A 108 -14.50 -2.94 -14.94
N SER A 109 -14.18 -3.93 -14.10
CA SER A 109 -15.15 -4.91 -13.60
C SER A 109 -16.25 -4.25 -12.78
N ASP A 110 -15.91 -3.32 -11.88
CA ASP A 110 -16.88 -2.59 -11.07
C ASP A 110 -17.82 -1.73 -11.95
N GLN A 111 -17.27 -1.05 -12.96
CA GLN A 111 -18.08 -0.28 -13.92
C GLN A 111 -19.02 -1.16 -14.74
N SER A 112 -18.59 -2.37 -15.10
CA SER A 112 -19.41 -3.32 -15.87
C SER A 112 -20.60 -3.84 -15.06
N ILE A 113 -20.43 -4.02 -13.75
CA ILE A 113 -21.50 -4.44 -12.83
C ILE A 113 -22.53 -3.31 -12.68
N MET A 114 -22.09 -2.06 -12.50
CA MET A 114 -22.98 -0.92 -12.34
C MET A 114 -23.80 -0.57 -13.60
N GLN A 115 -23.39 -1.01 -14.79
CA GLN A 115 -24.13 -0.82 -16.04
C GLN A 115 -25.14 -1.94 -16.34
N ALA A 116 -25.10 -3.04 -15.58
CA ALA A 116 -25.99 -4.20 -15.75
C ALA A 116 -27.19 -4.20 -14.79
N GLU A 117 -27.24 -3.27 -13.84
CA GLU A 117 -28.36 -2.97 -12.93
C GLU A 117 -29.23 -1.82 -13.46
#